data_AF-A0A4Y2EFH4-F1
#
_entry.id   AF-A0A4Y2EFH4-F1
#
_cell.length_a   1.000
_cell.length_b   1.000
_cell.length_c   1.000
_cell.angle_alpha   90.00
_cell.angle_beta   90.00
_cell.angle_gamma   90.00
#
_symmetry.space_group_name_H-M   'P 1'
#
loop_
_entity.id
_entity.type
_entity.pdbx_description
1 polymer ?
#
loop_
_entity_poly.entity_id
_entity_poly.type
_entity_poly.pdbx_seq_one_letter_code
_entity_poly.pdbx_strand_id
1 'polypeptide(L)'
;MGAQIKPPRGTGPYCYRLHGEVYHRVSPLYASDQHKESYGQLYIFDSSEATEKRLSNNQNCLQHVFEKLDFMLREINPFAQSYLQMHRLVQGHPTTSVKMVFLEDKNLDMRRYNPPTLCTEIAAIFVDDNGVPQANRDICVYPVGDTCQSIPPLNQCCDPMTYPLLFSRGECSWNTGMEHVEERRTAKRTRVTQLQYSAYRLSQRNGFSILHNSDKLFQQYIVDAYVKTEGSRLHFLRQNQKDLGIEVYRGLLDALEYRAHNENIRTGQLIILPSSFQGSPRHMQQNYQDAMAMVRKFGKPDLFLTFTCNPSWSEILNSMEGVQRLEDRPDIIVRVFNMKLKELLEDICKHGIFGTVLAYIYVIEFQKRDLPHAHILLTLDSESKIRIKDDIDKFVSAELPDPCTDLRLFQIVTKFMVHGPCGTININSPCMRDGQCCKSFPKQFKDDTEENVNGYPIYRRRATEPVQVEKYSIDNRGLSHIIFGCLKNLMHILMLKFVPQLKVSNTYINMYTKDLMQPRSKYKKKVLWIMMKF
;
A
#
# COMPACT_ATOMS: atom_id res chain seq x y z
N MET A 1 -14.65 11.97 4.64
CA MET A 1 -13.72 11.01 5.28
C MET A 1 -12.80 11.77 6.22
N GLY A 2 -12.61 11.27 7.45
CA GLY A 2 -11.61 11.77 8.38
C GLY A 2 -10.60 10.69 8.75
N ALA A 3 -9.34 11.07 8.84
CA ALA A 3 -8.24 10.24 9.33
C ALA A 3 -7.04 11.13 9.72
N GLN A 4 -6.12 10.63 10.54
CA GLN A 4 -4.86 11.33 10.79
C GLN A 4 -3.92 11.14 9.59
N ILE A 5 -3.87 12.14 8.71
CA ILE A 5 -2.93 12.17 7.60
C ILE A 5 -1.54 12.51 8.15
N LYS A 6 -0.54 11.71 7.79
CA LYS A 6 0.84 11.95 8.19
C LYS A 6 1.69 12.34 6.98
N PRO A 7 2.32 13.53 6.95
CA PRO A 7 3.17 13.90 5.83
C PRO A 7 4.36 12.94 5.70
N PRO A 8 4.88 12.74 4.47
CA PRO A 8 6.13 12.02 4.25
C PRO A 8 7.25 12.65 5.09
N ARG A 9 8.12 11.83 5.69
CA ARG A 9 9.30 12.34 6.40
C ARG A 9 10.44 12.57 5.41
N GLY A 10 10.85 13.82 5.23
CA GLY A 10 12.00 14.21 4.39
C GLY A 10 11.59 14.74 3.00
N THR A 11 12.55 14.87 2.10
CA THR A 11 12.40 15.42 0.73
C THR A 11 11.97 14.37 -0.31
N GLY A 12 11.34 13.27 0.13
CA GLY A 12 10.88 12.21 -0.78
C GLY A 12 9.64 12.63 -1.59
N PRO A 13 9.31 11.88 -2.66
CA PRO A 13 8.09 12.10 -3.44
C PRO A 13 6.84 12.00 -2.56
N TYR A 14 5.74 12.61 -3.01
CA TYR A 14 4.49 12.57 -2.27
C TYR A 14 3.97 11.13 -2.15
N CYS A 15 3.52 10.76 -0.95
CA CYS A 15 2.81 9.51 -0.72
C CYS A 15 1.65 9.74 0.26
N TYR A 16 0.48 9.21 -0.09
CA TYR A 16 -0.66 9.24 0.83
C TYR A 16 -0.47 8.23 1.96
N ARG A 17 -0.53 8.70 3.22
CA ARG A 17 -0.34 7.87 4.41
C ARG A 17 -1.42 8.14 5.44
N LEU A 18 -2.17 7.08 5.76
CA LEU A 18 -3.13 7.08 6.85
C LEU A 18 -2.51 6.55 8.14
N HIS A 19 -2.93 7.14 9.25
CA HIS A 19 -2.64 6.68 10.58
C HIS A 19 -3.89 6.70 11.45
N GLY A 20 -4.02 5.71 12.32
CA GLY A 20 -5.18 5.58 13.20
C GLY A 20 -6.40 5.03 12.50
N GLU A 21 -7.57 5.32 13.05
CA GLU A 21 -8.86 4.89 12.54
C GLU A 21 -9.35 5.80 11.42
N VAL A 22 -9.94 5.20 10.39
CA VAL A 22 -10.59 5.91 9.28
C VAL A 22 -12.09 5.87 9.51
N TYR A 23 -12.73 7.01 9.39
CA TYR A 23 -14.18 7.11 9.50
C TYR A 23 -14.77 7.96 8.37
N HIS A 24 -15.97 7.59 7.97
CA HIS A 24 -16.76 8.28 6.97
C HIS A 24 -17.96 8.88 7.69
N ARG A 25 -18.18 10.18 7.52
CA ARG A 25 -19.23 10.91 8.22
C ARG A 25 -19.97 11.81 7.25
N VAL A 26 -21.26 11.97 7.51
CA VAL A 26 -22.12 12.96 6.87
C VAL A 26 -22.52 14.01 7.91
N SER A 27 -22.40 15.28 7.53
CA SER A 27 -22.85 16.40 8.37
C SER A 27 -24.37 16.56 8.27
N PRO A 28 -25.00 17.23 9.26
CA PRO A 28 -26.35 17.76 9.11
C PRO A 28 -26.48 18.65 7.87
N LEU A 29 -27.71 18.92 7.43
CA LEU A 29 -28.00 19.72 6.24
C LEU A 29 -27.47 21.15 6.39
N TYR A 30 -27.72 21.78 7.54
CA TYR A 30 -27.20 23.10 7.88
C TYR A 30 -26.08 22.97 8.90
N ALA A 31 -25.09 23.87 8.85
CA ALA A 31 -24.04 23.89 9.84
C ALA A 31 -24.52 24.54 11.14
N SER A 32 -24.04 24.02 12.27
CA SER A 32 -24.13 24.67 13.58
C SER A 32 -23.09 25.79 13.70
N ASP A 33 -23.32 26.79 14.54
CA ASP A 33 -22.40 27.93 14.80
C ASP A 33 -20.94 27.52 15.12
N GLN A 34 -20.71 26.28 15.57
CA GLN A 34 -19.39 25.76 15.91
C GLN A 34 -18.59 25.22 14.70
N HIS A 35 -19.20 25.01 13.53
CA HIS A 35 -18.56 24.37 12.37
C HIS A 35 -18.84 25.13 11.07
N LYS A 36 -17.81 25.34 10.25
CA LYS A 36 -17.97 25.92 8.91
C LYS A 36 -18.62 24.92 7.95
N GLU A 37 -19.38 25.43 7.00
CA GLU A 37 -20.08 24.61 6.02
C GLU A 37 -19.11 23.87 5.10
N SER A 38 -19.39 22.59 4.87
CA SER A 38 -18.48 21.72 4.12
C SER A 38 -19.20 20.54 3.47
N TYR A 39 -18.50 19.90 2.52
CA TYR A 39 -18.95 18.68 1.84
C TYR A 39 -20.31 18.84 1.14
N GLY A 40 -21.27 17.95 1.43
CA GLY A 40 -22.61 17.96 0.80
C GLY A 40 -23.42 19.22 1.07
N GLN A 41 -23.13 19.96 2.16
CA GLN A 41 -23.79 21.22 2.48
C GLN A 41 -23.56 22.29 1.40
N LEU A 42 -22.47 22.18 0.63
CA LEU A 42 -22.16 23.13 -0.43
C LEU A 42 -23.16 23.09 -1.60
N TYR A 43 -23.93 22.01 -1.75
CA TYR A 43 -24.96 21.92 -2.79
C TYR A 43 -26.24 22.69 -2.44
N ILE A 44 -26.37 23.15 -1.20
CA ILE A 44 -27.52 23.92 -0.72
C ILE A 44 -27.43 25.38 -1.20
N PHE A 45 -26.24 25.94 -1.16
CA PHE A 45 -25.98 27.31 -1.57
C PHE A 45 -26.17 27.48 -3.07
N ASP A 46 -26.33 28.73 -3.53
CA ASP A 46 -26.23 29.01 -4.95
C ASP A 46 -24.82 28.68 -5.48
N SER A 47 -24.68 28.58 -6.81
CA SER A 47 -23.42 28.14 -7.42
C SER A 47 -22.25 29.11 -7.13
N SER A 48 -22.54 30.41 -7.02
CA SER A 48 -21.52 31.44 -6.77
C SER A 48 -21.01 31.36 -5.33
N GLU A 49 -21.90 31.32 -4.35
CA GLU A 49 -21.55 31.18 -2.93
C GLU A 49 -20.87 29.83 -2.64
N ALA A 50 -21.36 28.74 -3.24
CA ALA A 50 -20.71 27.44 -3.12
C ALA A 50 -19.29 27.44 -3.70
N THR A 51 -19.06 28.19 -4.78
CA THR A 51 -17.74 28.35 -5.40
C THR A 51 -16.81 29.18 -4.51
N GLU A 52 -17.30 30.28 -3.94
CA GLU A 52 -16.54 31.12 -3.01
C GLU A 52 -16.09 30.34 -1.78
N LYS A 53 -16.99 29.54 -1.17
CA LYS A 53 -16.66 28.65 -0.04
C LYS A 53 -15.65 27.55 -0.41
N ARG A 54 -15.63 27.08 -1.67
CA ARG A 54 -14.60 26.14 -2.14
C ARG A 54 -13.25 26.83 -2.33
N LEU A 55 -13.23 28.04 -2.88
CA LEU A 55 -12.03 28.85 -3.09
C LEU A 55 -11.37 29.27 -1.76
N SER A 56 -12.17 29.64 -0.75
CA SER A 56 -11.64 30.01 0.56
C SER A 56 -10.80 28.89 1.19
N ASN A 57 -11.16 27.64 0.91
CA ASN A 57 -10.46 26.45 1.37
C ASN A 57 -9.35 25.98 0.40
N ASN A 58 -9.33 26.48 -0.84
CA ASN A 58 -8.45 26.04 -1.92
C ASN A 58 -7.91 27.22 -2.73
N GLN A 59 -7.18 28.13 -2.07
CA GLN A 59 -6.75 29.43 -2.63
C GLN A 59 -5.90 29.33 -3.90
N ASN A 60 -5.26 28.18 -4.16
CA ASN A 60 -4.41 27.95 -5.34
C ASN A 60 -5.17 27.38 -6.55
N CYS A 61 -6.49 27.20 -6.45
CA CYS A 61 -7.32 26.63 -7.50
C CYS A 61 -8.00 27.71 -8.35
N LEU A 62 -8.28 27.37 -9.62
CA LEU A 62 -8.92 28.28 -10.57
C LEU A 62 -10.43 28.31 -10.36
N GLN A 63 -11.00 29.50 -10.15
CA GLN A 63 -12.43 29.70 -9.93
C GLN A 63 -13.30 29.07 -11.02
N HIS A 64 -13.00 29.34 -12.29
CA HIS A 64 -13.79 28.81 -13.41
C HIS A 64 -13.85 27.27 -13.48
N VAL A 65 -12.87 26.57 -12.88
CA VAL A 65 -12.88 25.11 -12.80
C VAL A 65 -13.90 24.65 -11.77
N PHE A 66 -13.98 25.32 -10.62
CA PHE A 66 -15.01 25.03 -9.62
C PHE A 66 -16.41 25.29 -10.14
N GLU A 67 -16.63 26.40 -10.85
CA GLU A 67 -17.93 26.72 -11.45
C GLU A 67 -18.39 25.63 -12.42
N LYS A 68 -17.49 25.19 -13.32
CA LYS A 68 -17.79 24.09 -14.26
C LYS A 68 -18.08 22.77 -13.55
N LEU A 69 -17.30 22.43 -12.53
CA LEU A 69 -17.51 21.19 -11.76
C LEU A 69 -18.81 21.24 -10.93
N ASP A 70 -19.13 22.38 -10.32
CA ASP A 70 -20.36 22.58 -9.55
C ASP A 70 -21.59 22.47 -10.45
N PHE A 71 -21.57 23.15 -11.61
CA PHE A 71 -22.62 23.04 -12.62
C PHE A 71 -22.83 21.59 -13.05
N MET A 72 -21.75 20.91 -13.46
CA MET A 72 -21.79 19.51 -13.87
C MET A 72 -22.37 18.61 -12.76
N LEU A 73 -21.88 18.74 -11.52
CA LEU A 73 -22.33 17.91 -10.41
C LEU A 73 -23.80 18.16 -10.07
N ARG A 74 -24.28 19.40 -10.07
CA ARG A 74 -25.71 19.69 -9.85
C ARG A 74 -26.59 19.11 -10.95
N GLU A 75 -26.10 19.06 -12.18
CA GLU A 75 -26.82 18.51 -13.33
C GLU A 75 -26.90 16.98 -13.30
N ILE A 76 -25.79 16.29 -12.99
CA ILE A 76 -25.70 14.84 -13.19
C ILE A 76 -25.58 14.02 -11.90
N ASN A 77 -25.26 14.65 -10.76
CA ASN A 77 -25.02 13.92 -9.51
C ASN A 77 -26.30 13.85 -8.68
N PRO A 78 -26.82 12.64 -8.42
CA PRO A 78 -28.07 12.47 -7.69
C PRO A 78 -27.99 12.95 -6.24
N PHE A 79 -26.84 12.80 -5.58
CA PHE A 79 -26.67 13.29 -4.21
C PHE A 79 -26.73 14.82 -4.18
N ALA A 80 -26.09 15.51 -5.12
CA ALA A 80 -26.16 16.97 -5.21
C ALA A 80 -27.61 17.47 -5.40
N GLN A 81 -28.37 16.80 -6.26
CA GLN A 81 -29.80 17.09 -6.46
C GLN A 81 -30.62 16.83 -5.18
N SER A 82 -30.32 15.75 -4.46
CA SER A 82 -30.98 15.40 -3.19
C SER A 82 -30.81 16.48 -2.13
N TYR A 83 -29.57 16.98 -1.94
CA TYR A 83 -29.29 18.07 -1.01
C TYR A 83 -30.08 19.34 -1.36
N LEU A 84 -30.15 19.68 -2.65
CA LEU A 84 -30.90 20.85 -3.12
C LEU A 84 -32.42 20.68 -2.94
N GLN A 85 -32.96 19.51 -3.26
CA GLN A 85 -34.38 19.20 -3.07
C GLN A 85 -34.75 19.25 -1.58
N MET A 86 -33.94 18.64 -0.72
CA MET A 86 -34.14 18.65 0.72
C MET A 86 -34.13 20.07 1.27
N HIS A 87 -33.21 20.92 0.82
CA HIS A 87 -33.19 22.34 1.22
C HIS A 87 -34.49 23.06 0.89
N ARG A 88 -35.01 22.88 -0.33
CA ARG A 88 -36.28 23.48 -0.78
C ARG A 88 -37.47 22.99 0.04
N LEU A 89 -37.49 21.70 0.39
CA LEU A 89 -38.54 21.12 1.23
C LEU A 89 -38.56 21.72 2.64
N VAL A 90 -37.39 21.87 3.26
CA VAL A 90 -37.27 22.48 4.59
C VAL A 90 -37.67 23.96 4.56
N GLN A 91 -37.28 24.71 3.52
CA GLN A 91 -37.71 26.10 3.35
C GLN A 91 -39.23 26.24 3.15
N GLY A 92 -39.86 25.30 2.43
CA GLY A 92 -41.31 25.29 2.24
C GLY A 92 -42.11 24.85 3.46
N HIS A 93 -41.50 24.11 4.40
CA HIS A 93 -42.16 23.55 5.59
C HIS A 93 -41.32 23.72 6.87
N PRO A 94 -41.07 24.97 7.31
CA PRO A 94 -40.10 25.27 8.38
C PRO A 94 -40.48 24.69 9.75
N THR A 95 -41.76 24.42 10.00
CA THR A 95 -42.28 23.85 11.25
C THR A 95 -42.21 22.33 11.32
N THR A 96 -41.77 21.69 10.23
CA THR A 96 -41.88 20.24 10.09
C THR A 96 -40.51 19.57 10.21
N SER A 97 -40.40 18.59 11.10
CA SER A 97 -39.19 17.78 11.23
C SER A 97 -39.09 16.79 10.07
N VAL A 98 -38.25 17.13 9.09
CA VAL A 98 -38.01 16.31 7.89
C VAL A 98 -36.57 15.79 7.94
N LYS A 99 -36.34 14.50 7.69
CA LYS A 99 -34.99 13.94 7.52
C LYS A 99 -34.81 13.38 6.11
N MET A 100 -33.63 13.56 5.52
CA MET A 100 -33.27 12.94 4.24
C MET A 100 -32.68 11.56 4.52
N VAL A 101 -33.26 10.52 3.92
CA VAL A 101 -32.79 9.14 4.06
C VAL A 101 -32.41 8.59 2.69
N PHE A 102 -31.17 8.08 2.57
CA PHE A 102 -30.75 7.29 1.41
C PHE A 102 -31.01 5.81 1.69
N LEU A 103 -32.02 5.24 1.02
CA LEU A 103 -32.41 3.85 1.16
C LEU A 103 -31.57 2.92 0.27
N GLU A 104 -31.15 1.78 0.84
CA GLU A 104 -30.46 0.71 0.10
C GLU A 104 -31.51 -0.26 -0.48
N ASP A 105 -31.92 -0.07 -1.75
CA ASP A 105 -32.84 -1.02 -2.40
C ASP A 105 -32.09 -2.31 -2.79
N LYS A 106 -32.53 -3.43 -2.21
CA LYS A 106 -31.96 -4.77 -2.43
C LYS A 106 -32.48 -5.45 -3.71
N ASN A 107 -33.52 -4.89 -4.34
CA ASN A 107 -34.22 -5.50 -5.48
C ASN A 107 -33.83 -4.91 -6.84
N LEU A 108 -32.99 -3.86 -6.87
CA LEU A 108 -32.47 -3.30 -8.12
C LEU A 108 -31.36 -4.20 -8.70
N ASP A 109 -31.76 -5.13 -9.56
CA ASP A 109 -30.85 -5.96 -10.34
C ASP A 109 -30.03 -5.10 -11.33
N MET A 110 -28.72 -4.97 -11.07
CA MET A 110 -27.78 -4.19 -11.87
C MET A 110 -27.46 -4.82 -13.26
N ARG A 111 -28.05 -5.97 -13.62
CA ARG A 111 -27.74 -6.70 -14.86
C ARG A 111 -28.57 -6.33 -16.08
N ARG A 112 -29.57 -5.45 -15.95
CA ARG A 112 -30.34 -5.00 -17.13
C ARG A 112 -29.77 -3.69 -17.67
N TYR A 113 -29.87 -3.53 -18.99
CA TYR A 113 -29.53 -2.35 -19.80
C TYR A 113 -30.33 -1.09 -19.42
N ASN A 114 -30.50 -0.83 -18.13
CA ASN A 114 -31.08 0.39 -17.64
C ASN A 114 -29.99 1.48 -17.67
N PRO A 115 -30.32 2.72 -18.06
CA PRO A 115 -29.48 3.86 -17.71
C PRO A 115 -29.19 3.82 -16.20
N PRO A 116 -28.07 4.36 -15.69
CA PRO A 116 -27.78 4.42 -14.26
C PRO A 116 -28.81 5.30 -13.55
N THR A 117 -30.00 4.77 -13.30
CA THR A 117 -31.10 5.40 -12.60
C THR A 117 -30.94 5.06 -11.13
N LEU A 118 -30.39 6.03 -10.38
CA LEU A 118 -30.70 6.33 -8.98
C LEU A 118 -31.07 5.11 -8.10
N CYS A 119 -30.07 4.33 -7.66
CA CYS A 119 -30.27 3.28 -6.64
C CYS A 119 -30.29 3.83 -5.20
N THR A 120 -30.96 4.96 -4.99
CA THR A 120 -31.33 5.49 -3.69
C THR A 120 -32.68 6.15 -3.85
N GLU A 121 -33.75 5.47 -3.42
CA GLU A 121 -34.99 6.17 -3.14
C GLU A 121 -34.69 7.17 -2.00
N ILE A 122 -34.80 8.46 -2.31
CA ILE A 122 -34.62 9.53 -1.35
C ILE A 122 -35.97 9.71 -0.68
N ALA A 123 -36.10 9.17 0.53
CA ALA A 123 -37.29 9.41 1.34
C ALA A 123 -37.05 10.64 2.21
N ALA A 124 -37.84 11.69 1.99
CA ALA A 124 -38.06 12.73 2.99
C ALA A 124 -39.07 12.17 4.00
N ILE A 125 -38.58 11.76 5.18
CA ILE A 125 -39.46 11.21 6.22
C ILE A 125 -39.85 12.34 7.17
N PHE A 126 -41.16 12.58 7.27
CA PHE A 126 -41.79 13.38 8.31
C PHE A 126 -41.71 12.61 9.63
N VAL A 127 -41.03 13.17 10.63
CA VAL A 127 -40.82 12.49 11.91
C VAL A 127 -41.93 12.89 12.89
N ASP A 128 -42.74 11.92 13.31
CA ASP A 128 -43.59 11.98 14.50
C ASP A 128 -42.80 11.56 15.76
N ASP A 129 -43.30 11.90 16.96
CA ASP A 129 -42.59 11.98 18.26
C ASP A 129 -41.80 10.73 18.72
N ASN A 130 -41.89 9.60 18.01
CA ASN A 130 -41.18 8.35 18.33
C ASN A 130 -40.06 7.99 17.33
N GLY A 131 -39.55 8.97 16.59
CA GLY A 131 -38.65 8.94 15.43
C GLY A 131 -37.38 8.08 15.41
N VAL A 132 -37.44 6.78 15.70
CA VAL A 132 -36.33 5.84 15.51
C VAL A 132 -36.33 5.32 14.06
N PRO A 133 -35.32 5.66 13.23
CA PRO A 133 -35.15 5.01 11.93
C PRO A 133 -34.92 3.50 12.14
N GLN A 134 -35.43 2.66 11.24
CA GLN A 134 -35.22 1.21 11.31
C GLN A 134 -33.71 0.90 11.42
N ALA A 135 -33.37 -0.01 12.33
CA ALA A 135 -32.00 -0.24 12.80
C ALA A 135 -31.05 -0.90 11.78
N ASN A 136 -31.24 -0.71 10.48
CA ASN A 136 -30.39 -1.32 9.48
C ASN A 136 -30.24 -0.47 8.23
N ARG A 137 -29.01 0.02 8.03
CA ARG A 137 -28.34 0.28 6.74
C ARG A 137 -28.60 1.62 6.03
N ASP A 138 -29.44 2.48 6.57
CA ASP A 138 -29.76 3.77 5.93
C ASP A 138 -28.85 4.93 6.37
N ILE A 139 -28.52 5.84 5.45
CA ILE A 139 -27.83 7.11 5.78
C ILE A 139 -28.90 8.17 6.01
N CYS A 140 -28.96 8.71 7.23
CA CYS A 140 -29.89 9.78 7.59
C CYS A 140 -29.14 11.13 7.68
N VAL A 141 -29.69 12.15 7.04
CA VAL A 141 -29.22 13.54 7.15
C VAL A 141 -30.32 14.38 7.76
N TYR A 142 -30.01 14.98 8.91
CA TYR A 142 -30.94 15.82 9.68
C TYR A 142 -30.78 17.29 9.26
N PRO A 143 -31.85 18.10 9.23
CA PRO A 143 -31.76 19.52 8.88
C PRO A 143 -30.81 20.27 9.82
N VAL A 144 -31.05 20.12 11.13
CA VAL A 144 -30.25 20.69 12.21
C VAL A 144 -29.92 19.56 13.16
N GLY A 145 -28.68 19.52 13.64
CA GLY A 145 -28.24 18.55 14.64
C GLY A 145 -26.81 18.80 15.10
N ASP A 146 -26.52 18.41 16.34
CA ASP A 146 -25.22 18.67 16.96
C ASP A 146 -24.16 17.61 16.61
N THR A 147 -24.52 16.57 15.87
CA THR A 147 -23.64 15.42 15.64
C THR A 147 -23.64 14.94 14.18
N CYS A 148 -22.45 14.73 13.62
CA CYS A 148 -22.29 14.07 12.32
C CYS A 148 -22.59 12.58 12.43
N GLN A 149 -23.30 12.02 11.45
CA GLN A 149 -23.60 10.59 11.41
C GLN A 149 -22.49 9.80 10.71
N SER A 150 -22.19 8.60 11.20
CA SER A 150 -21.22 7.71 10.57
C SER A 150 -21.85 6.99 9.38
N ILE A 151 -21.17 7.02 8.23
CA ILE A 151 -21.53 6.20 7.07
C ILE A 151 -20.84 4.84 7.23
N PRO A 152 -21.56 3.72 7.25
CA PRO A 152 -20.94 2.40 7.30
C PRO A 152 -20.03 2.17 6.08
N PRO A 153 -18.79 1.67 6.26
CA PRO A 153 -17.89 1.32 5.15
C PRO A 153 -18.42 0.28 4.14
N LEU A 154 -19.49 -0.42 4.52
CA LEU A 154 -20.17 -1.45 3.71
C LEU A 154 -21.38 -0.90 2.95
N ASN A 155 -21.75 0.36 3.18
CA ASN A 155 -22.89 0.98 2.52
C ASN A 155 -22.50 1.42 1.10
N GLN A 156 -23.35 1.11 0.12
CA GLN A 156 -23.08 1.38 -1.29
C GLN A 156 -22.92 2.87 -1.63
N CYS A 157 -23.45 3.78 -0.83
CA CYS A 157 -23.31 5.23 -0.98
C CYS A 157 -22.00 5.78 -0.39
N CYS A 158 -21.23 4.97 0.35
CA CYS A 158 -20.02 5.44 1.04
C CYS A 158 -19.01 6.07 0.08
N ASP A 159 -18.65 5.39 -1.01
CA ASP A 159 -17.66 5.91 -1.97
C ASP A 159 -18.19 7.10 -2.77
N PRO A 160 -19.39 7.06 -3.38
CA PRO A 160 -19.86 8.20 -4.17
C PRO A 160 -20.09 9.47 -3.32
N MET A 161 -20.50 9.34 -2.06
CA MET A 161 -20.59 10.49 -1.15
C MET A 161 -19.22 10.99 -0.68
N THR A 162 -18.22 10.11 -0.61
CA THR A 162 -16.85 10.47 -0.18
C THR A 162 -16.00 11.03 -1.32
N TYR A 163 -16.23 10.55 -2.54
CA TYR A 163 -15.47 10.88 -3.74
C TYR A 163 -16.38 11.34 -4.90
N PRO A 164 -17.11 12.47 -4.77
CA PRO A 164 -18.07 12.90 -5.79
C PRO A 164 -17.47 13.09 -7.19
N LEU A 165 -16.18 13.43 -7.29
CA LEU A 165 -15.50 13.57 -8.58
C LEU A 165 -15.12 12.23 -9.22
N LEU A 166 -14.82 11.20 -8.41
CA LEU A 166 -14.53 9.85 -8.92
C LEU A 166 -15.81 9.09 -9.28
N PHE A 167 -16.94 9.53 -8.73
CA PHE A 167 -18.29 8.98 -8.92
C PHE A 167 -19.25 10.11 -9.30
N SER A 168 -18.96 10.77 -10.43
CA SER A 168 -19.65 12.00 -10.83
C SER A 168 -21.15 11.81 -11.01
N ARG A 169 -21.60 10.61 -11.41
CA ARG A 169 -23.01 10.24 -11.57
C ARG A 169 -23.60 9.60 -10.32
N GLY A 170 -22.86 9.57 -9.21
CA GLY A 170 -23.30 8.98 -7.95
C GLY A 170 -23.48 7.45 -8.04
N GLU A 171 -22.75 6.77 -8.92
CA GLU A 171 -22.90 5.33 -9.09
C GLU A 171 -22.54 4.56 -7.81
N CYS A 172 -23.30 3.50 -7.52
CA CYS A 172 -23.13 2.74 -6.29
C CYS A 172 -21.76 2.06 -6.21
N SER A 173 -21.18 2.11 -5.02
CA SER A 173 -19.99 1.34 -4.68
C SER A 173 -20.34 -0.11 -4.34
N TRP A 174 -19.33 -0.89 -3.98
CA TRP A 174 -19.52 -2.29 -3.61
C TRP A 174 -20.56 -2.46 -2.49
N ASN A 175 -21.42 -3.47 -2.63
CA ASN A 175 -22.38 -3.85 -1.60
C ASN A 175 -22.38 -5.37 -1.36
N THR A 176 -22.90 -5.78 -0.21
CA THR A 176 -22.91 -7.20 0.21
C THR A 176 -23.84 -8.10 -0.61
N GLY A 177 -24.71 -7.52 -1.44
CA GLY A 177 -25.64 -8.23 -2.32
C GLY A 177 -25.11 -8.50 -3.73
N MET A 178 -23.97 -7.90 -4.13
CA MET A 178 -23.44 -8.04 -5.49
C MET A 178 -23.11 -9.50 -5.83
N GLU A 179 -23.84 -10.07 -6.80
CA GLU A 179 -23.65 -11.46 -7.24
C GLU A 179 -22.59 -11.61 -8.35
N HIS A 180 -21.87 -12.72 -8.32
CA HIS A 180 -21.02 -13.14 -9.43
C HIS A 180 -21.87 -13.49 -10.66
N VAL A 181 -21.36 -13.18 -11.85
CA VAL A 181 -21.89 -13.71 -13.11
C VAL A 181 -21.94 -15.24 -13.06
N GLU A 182 -22.96 -15.85 -13.68
CA GLU A 182 -23.20 -17.30 -13.68
C GLU A 182 -21.91 -18.11 -13.90
N GLU A 183 -21.13 -17.73 -14.92
CA GLU A 183 -19.88 -18.39 -15.32
C GLU A 183 -18.78 -18.41 -14.25
N ARG A 184 -18.76 -17.41 -13.34
CA ARG A 184 -17.77 -17.30 -12.26
C ARG A 184 -18.33 -17.65 -10.90
N ARG A 185 -19.64 -17.94 -10.83
CA ARG A 185 -20.33 -18.37 -9.62
C ARG A 185 -19.88 -19.79 -9.30
N THR A 186 -19.57 -20.05 -8.04
CA THR A 186 -19.37 -21.42 -7.53
C THR A 186 -20.35 -21.68 -6.40
N ALA A 187 -20.57 -22.95 -6.05
CA ALA A 187 -21.42 -23.33 -4.92
C ALA A 187 -21.04 -22.62 -3.60
N LYS A 188 -19.75 -22.31 -3.42
CA LYS A 188 -19.23 -21.62 -2.22
C LYS A 188 -19.04 -20.10 -2.40
N ARG A 189 -18.92 -19.61 -3.63
CA ARG A 189 -18.67 -18.19 -3.93
C ARG A 189 -19.70 -17.69 -4.92
N THR A 190 -20.80 -17.19 -4.38
CA THR A 190 -21.92 -16.63 -5.14
C THR A 190 -21.86 -15.12 -5.28
N ARG A 191 -21.11 -14.44 -4.41
CA ARG A 191 -21.04 -12.98 -4.32
C ARG A 191 -19.66 -12.43 -4.59
N VAL A 192 -19.62 -11.24 -5.18
CA VAL A 192 -18.41 -10.46 -5.41
C VAL A 192 -17.92 -9.92 -4.07
N THR A 193 -16.67 -10.18 -3.74
CA THR A 193 -16.03 -9.62 -2.54
C THR A 193 -15.59 -8.16 -2.77
N GLN A 194 -15.49 -7.38 -1.70
CA GLN A 194 -15.03 -5.98 -1.79
C GLN A 194 -13.65 -5.87 -2.47
N LEU A 195 -12.74 -6.82 -2.18
CA LEU A 195 -11.44 -6.91 -2.84
C LEU A 195 -11.55 -7.12 -4.36
N GLN A 196 -12.44 -8.01 -4.83
CA GLN A 196 -12.65 -8.24 -6.25
C GLN A 196 -13.26 -7.00 -6.94
N TYR A 197 -14.16 -6.29 -6.27
CA TYR A 197 -14.69 -5.03 -6.78
C TYR A 197 -13.60 -3.96 -6.90
N SER A 198 -12.77 -3.79 -5.87
CA SER A 198 -11.64 -2.87 -5.91
C SER A 198 -10.64 -3.26 -7.01
N ALA A 199 -10.38 -4.56 -7.20
CA ALA A 199 -9.56 -5.08 -8.30
C ALA A 199 -10.09 -4.67 -9.66
N TYR A 200 -11.40 -4.87 -9.87
CA TYR A 200 -12.07 -4.47 -11.08
C TYR A 200 -12.00 -2.95 -11.30
N ARG A 201 -12.12 -2.13 -10.26
CA ARG A 201 -12.01 -0.67 -10.41
C ARG A 201 -10.59 -0.22 -10.75
N LEU A 202 -9.57 -0.84 -10.14
CA LEU A 202 -8.15 -0.52 -10.37
C LEU A 202 -7.56 -1.19 -11.62
N SER A 203 -8.31 -2.04 -12.33
CA SER A 203 -7.82 -2.60 -13.59
C SER A 203 -7.81 -1.53 -14.68
N GLN A 204 -6.68 -1.38 -15.36
CA GLN A 204 -6.57 -0.47 -16.50
C GLN A 204 -7.33 -1.06 -17.70
N ARG A 205 -8.08 -0.19 -18.39
CA ARG A 205 -8.88 -0.53 -19.57
C ARG A 205 -8.58 0.48 -20.66
N ASN A 206 -8.94 0.15 -21.89
CA ASN A 206 -8.85 1.09 -23.00
C ASN A 206 -9.78 2.28 -22.75
N GLY A 207 -9.26 3.49 -22.95
CA GLY A 207 -10.00 4.75 -22.81
C GLY A 207 -9.67 5.51 -21.53
N PHE A 208 -10.21 6.73 -21.43
CA PHE A 208 -9.95 7.62 -20.32
C PHE A 208 -10.57 7.09 -19.01
N SER A 209 -9.72 6.92 -17.99
CA SER A 209 -10.16 6.57 -16.65
C SER A 209 -10.02 7.77 -15.72
N ILE A 210 -11.13 8.33 -15.23
CA ILE A 210 -11.12 9.38 -14.19
C ILE A 210 -10.29 8.94 -12.99
N LEU A 211 -10.51 7.69 -12.54
CA LEU A 211 -9.85 7.14 -11.35
C LEU A 211 -8.31 7.21 -11.42
N HIS A 212 -7.71 6.62 -12.46
CA HIS A 212 -6.26 6.61 -12.67
C HIS A 212 -5.65 7.98 -13.01
N ASN A 213 -6.46 8.96 -13.43
CA ASN A 213 -6.02 10.33 -13.76
C ASN A 213 -6.31 11.35 -12.65
N SER A 214 -6.60 10.88 -11.42
CA SER A 214 -6.93 11.74 -10.28
C SER A 214 -5.77 11.92 -9.28
N ASP A 215 -4.55 11.56 -9.67
CA ASP A 215 -3.29 11.77 -8.93
C ASP A 215 -3.37 11.47 -7.42
N LYS A 216 -3.24 12.49 -6.56
CA LYS A 216 -3.27 12.35 -5.10
C LYS A 216 -4.59 11.76 -4.59
N LEU A 217 -5.70 12.08 -5.27
CA LEU A 217 -7.02 11.53 -4.93
C LEU A 217 -7.10 10.04 -5.26
N PHE A 218 -6.42 9.59 -6.31
CA PHE A 218 -6.29 8.17 -6.63
C PHE A 218 -5.54 7.41 -5.53
N GLN A 219 -4.41 7.96 -5.04
CA GLN A 219 -3.69 7.37 -3.91
C GLN A 219 -4.58 7.25 -2.66
N GLN A 220 -5.33 8.31 -2.34
CA GLN A 220 -6.28 8.31 -1.23
C GLN A 220 -7.37 7.24 -1.40
N TYR A 221 -7.94 7.12 -2.61
CA TYR A 221 -8.95 6.11 -2.91
C TYR A 221 -8.43 4.68 -2.74
N ILE A 222 -7.21 4.38 -3.21
CA ILE A 222 -6.61 3.04 -3.06
C ILE A 222 -6.46 2.68 -1.58
N VAL A 223 -5.90 3.60 -0.77
CA VAL A 223 -5.70 3.34 0.67
C VAL A 223 -7.04 3.16 1.37
N ASP A 224 -8.03 3.97 1.06
CA ASP A 224 -9.37 3.82 1.63
C ASP A 224 -10.02 2.50 1.23
N ALA A 225 -9.97 2.12 -0.06
CA ALA A 225 -10.48 0.85 -0.54
C ALA A 225 -9.85 -0.35 0.19
N TYR A 226 -8.54 -0.28 0.46
CA TYR A 226 -7.83 -1.29 1.24
C TYR A 226 -8.33 -1.32 2.70
N VAL A 227 -8.41 -0.16 3.38
CA VAL A 227 -8.86 -0.08 4.77
C VAL A 227 -10.30 -0.58 4.92
N LYS A 228 -11.20 -0.24 3.99
CA LYS A 228 -12.58 -0.75 3.99
C LYS A 228 -12.62 -2.27 3.81
N THR A 229 -11.82 -2.82 2.90
CA THR A 229 -11.70 -4.27 2.68
C THR A 229 -11.22 -5.00 3.94
N GLU A 230 -10.18 -4.48 4.59
CA GLU A 230 -9.66 -5.04 5.85
C GLU A 230 -10.65 -4.86 7.00
N GLY A 231 -11.31 -3.71 7.09
CA GLY A 231 -12.38 -3.45 8.05
C GLY A 231 -13.55 -4.41 7.90
N SER A 232 -13.95 -4.72 6.66
CA SER A 232 -14.98 -5.71 6.34
C SER A 232 -14.58 -7.12 6.82
N ARG A 233 -13.33 -7.53 6.56
CA ARG A 233 -12.77 -8.81 7.04
C ARG A 233 -12.73 -8.88 8.56
N LEU A 234 -12.27 -7.81 9.22
CA LEU A 234 -12.24 -7.73 10.69
C LEU A 234 -13.65 -7.75 11.29
N HIS A 235 -14.61 -7.08 10.65
CA HIS A 235 -16.00 -7.11 11.07
C HIS A 235 -16.56 -8.54 10.97
N PHE A 236 -16.30 -9.24 9.87
CA PHE A 236 -16.69 -10.65 9.75
C PHE A 236 -16.07 -11.50 10.87
N LEU A 237 -14.77 -11.38 11.11
CA LEU A 237 -14.11 -12.13 12.19
C LEU A 237 -14.73 -11.82 13.56
N ARG A 238 -15.03 -10.55 13.84
CA ARG A 238 -15.70 -10.13 15.08
C ARG A 238 -17.07 -10.78 15.27
N GLN A 239 -17.88 -10.87 14.21
CA GLN A 239 -19.24 -11.40 14.30
C GLN A 239 -19.30 -12.94 14.31
N ASN A 240 -18.30 -13.62 13.74
CA ASN A 240 -18.34 -15.07 13.50
C ASN A 240 -17.35 -15.84 14.41
N GLN A 241 -17.06 -15.31 15.60
CA GLN A 241 -16.09 -15.92 16.53
C GLN A 241 -16.46 -17.37 16.93
N LYS A 242 -17.76 -17.67 17.10
CA LYS A 242 -18.24 -19.02 17.44
C LYS A 242 -17.99 -20.03 16.32
N ASP A 243 -18.35 -19.66 15.10
CA ASP A 243 -18.19 -20.52 13.92
C ASP A 243 -16.72 -20.80 13.56
N LEU A 244 -15.82 -19.90 13.98
CA LEU A 244 -14.37 -20.06 13.85
C LEU A 244 -13.78 -21.01 14.91
N GLY A 245 -14.61 -21.63 15.76
CA GLY A 245 -14.19 -22.63 16.74
C GLY A 245 -13.35 -22.03 17.87
N ILE A 246 -13.61 -20.77 18.25
CA ILE A 246 -12.73 -20.05 19.19
C ILE A 246 -12.81 -20.59 20.62
N GLU A 247 -13.87 -21.34 20.92
CA GLU A 247 -14.07 -22.09 22.16
C GLU A 247 -12.93 -23.10 22.43
N VAL A 248 -12.23 -23.55 21.39
CA VAL A 248 -11.05 -24.42 21.50
C VAL A 248 -9.85 -23.70 22.11
N TYR A 249 -9.84 -22.36 22.13
CA TYR A 249 -8.76 -21.56 22.73
C TYR A 249 -9.02 -21.15 24.18
N ARG A 250 -9.91 -21.84 24.90
CA ARG A 250 -10.30 -21.51 26.28
C ARG A 250 -9.11 -21.27 27.23
N GLY A 251 -8.10 -22.14 27.21
CA GLY A 251 -6.90 -21.95 28.04
C GLY A 251 -6.07 -20.70 27.70
N LEU A 252 -6.15 -20.19 26.47
CA LEU A 252 -5.53 -18.92 26.08
C LEU A 252 -6.38 -17.72 26.55
N LEU A 253 -7.71 -17.84 26.49
CA LEU A 253 -8.64 -16.82 27.02
C LEU A 253 -8.40 -16.63 28.51
N ASP A 254 -8.36 -17.73 29.26
CA ASP A 254 -8.14 -17.73 30.71
C ASP A 254 -6.78 -17.07 31.08
N ALA A 255 -5.72 -17.37 30.32
CA ALA A 255 -4.40 -16.77 30.52
C ALA A 255 -4.37 -15.26 30.19
N LEU A 256 -5.11 -14.82 29.17
CA LEU A 256 -5.21 -13.41 28.80
C LEU A 256 -6.03 -12.63 29.83
N GLU A 257 -7.12 -13.20 30.35
CA GLU A 257 -7.92 -12.63 31.43
C GLU A 257 -7.12 -12.50 32.72
N TYR A 258 -6.39 -13.55 33.11
CA TYR A 258 -5.48 -13.50 34.27
C TYR A 258 -4.43 -12.39 34.14
N ARG A 259 -3.84 -12.25 32.94
CA ARG A 259 -2.87 -11.18 32.68
C ARG A 259 -3.50 -9.79 32.73
N ALA A 260 -4.67 -9.62 32.11
CA ALA A 260 -5.39 -8.35 32.12
C ALA A 260 -5.77 -7.93 33.55
N HIS A 261 -6.18 -8.89 34.38
CA HIS A 261 -6.45 -8.68 35.80
C HIS A 261 -5.19 -8.21 36.54
N ASN A 262 -4.05 -8.88 36.35
CA ASN A 262 -2.79 -8.51 36.99
C ASN A 262 -2.24 -7.14 36.52
N GLU A 263 -2.48 -6.77 35.26
CA GLU A 263 -2.03 -5.49 34.68
C GLU A 263 -3.08 -4.36 34.85
N ASN A 264 -4.18 -4.58 35.56
CA ASN A 264 -5.32 -3.65 35.71
C ASN A 264 -5.87 -3.12 34.36
N ILE A 265 -5.84 -3.95 33.33
CA ILE A 265 -6.35 -3.62 31.99
C ILE A 265 -7.83 -4.01 31.94
N ARG A 266 -8.72 -3.04 31.66
CA ARG A 266 -10.13 -3.32 31.42
C ARG A 266 -10.28 -4.08 30.10
N THR A 267 -10.50 -5.38 30.18
CA THR A 267 -10.71 -6.24 29.01
C THR A 267 -12.06 -5.90 28.36
N GLY A 268 -12.03 -5.39 27.13
CA GLY A 268 -13.22 -5.36 26.27
C GLY A 268 -13.56 -6.76 25.76
N GLN A 269 -14.43 -6.84 24.74
CA GLN A 269 -14.69 -8.13 24.07
C GLN A 269 -13.39 -8.65 23.43
N LEU A 270 -12.93 -9.82 23.87
CA LEU A 270 -11.74 -10.44 23.29
C LEU A 270 -12.08 -11.04 21.92
N ILE A 271 -11.43 -10.55 20.87
CA ILE A 271 -11.57 -11.06 19.51
C ILE A 271 -10.26 -11.74 19.13
N ILE A 272 -10.32 -13.03 18.83
CA ILE A 272 -9.18 -13.78 18.34
C ILE A 272 -9.12 -13.68 16.82
N LEU A 273 -8.01 -13.13 16.32
CA LEU A 273 -7.69 -13.15 14.89
C LEU A 273 -6.99 -14.47 14.56
N PRO A 274 -7.47 -15.22 13.53
CA PRO A 274 -6.80 -16.43 13.07
C PRO A 274 -5.49 -16.09 12.35
N SER A 275 -4.59 -17.08 12.22
CA SER A 275 -3.33 -16.91 11.50
C SER A 275 -3.51 -16.70 9.98
N SER A 276 -4.70 -16.98 9.45
CA SER A 276 -5.08 -16.64 8.07
C SER A 276 -5.31 -15.14 7.86
N PHE A 277 -5.50 -14.34 8.93
CA PHE A 277 -5.62 -12.88 8.81
C PHE A 277 -4.23 -12.25 8.67
N GLN A 278 -3.93 -11.77 7.46
CA GLN A 278 -2.63 -11.21 7.11
C GLN A 278 -2.24 -10.03 8.02
N GLY A 279 -0.98 -9.99 8.43
CA GLY A 279 -0.46 -8.95 9.33
C GLY A 279 -0.85 -9.09 10.81
N SER A 280 -1.71 -10.05 11.19
CA SER A 280 -1.97 -10.34 12.62
C SER A 280 -0.73 -10.93 13.31
N PRO A 281 -0.58 -10.78 14.64
CA PRO A 281 0.51 -11.42 15.37
C PRO A 281 0.61 -12.94 15.14
N ARG A 282 -0.52 -13.64 15.03
CA ARG A 282 -0.55 -15.08 14.74
C ARG A 282 -0.11 -15.40 13.32
N HIS A 283 -0.52 -14.61 12.35
CA HIS A 283 -0.04 -14.74 10.97
C HIS A 283 1.47 -14.58 10.90
N MET A 284 2.01 -13.57 11.60
CA MET A 284 3.46 -13.36 11.65
C MET A 284 4.19 -14.50 12.35
N GLN A 285 3.63 -15.01 13.44
CA GLN A 285 4.17 -16.16 14.16
C GLN A 285 4.15 -17.44 13.30
N GLN A 286 3.07 -17.69 12.55
CA GLN A 286 2.99 -18.82 11.63
C GLN A 286 4.05 -18.70 10.52
N ASN A 287 4.16 -17.54 9.87
CA ASN A 287 5.20 -17.32 8.84
C ASN A 287 6.61 -17.54 9.40
N TYR A 288 6.86 -17.15 10.65
CA TYR A 288 8.11 -17.44 11.33
C TYR A 288 8.33 -18.93 11.54
N GLN A 289 7.33 -19.65 12.05
CA GLN A 289 7.40 -21.09 12.26
C GLN A 289 7.64 -21.85 10.95
N ASP A 290 6.95 -21.45 9.87
CA ASP A 290 7.13 -22.01 8.54
C ASP A 290 8.57 -21.77 8.04
N ALA A 291 9.09 -20.54 8.21
CA ALA A 291 10.47 -20.21 7.89
C ALA A 291 11.48 -21.04 8.72
N MET A 292 11.22 -21.26 10.01
CA MET A 292 12.09 -22.09 10.85
C MET A 292 11.99 -23.58 10.48
N ALA A 293 10.82 -24.06 10.07
CA ALA A 293 10.63 -25.42 9.59
C ALA A 293 11.41 -25.67 8.28
N MET A 294 11.39 -24.70 7.37
CA MET A 294 12.22 -24.68 6.16
C MET A 294 13.71 -24.79 6.51
N VAL A 295 14.19 -23.97 7.45
CA VAL A 295 15.59 -24.00 7.90
C VAL A 295 15.95 -25.32 8.57
N ARG A 296 15.03 -25.90 9.37
CA ARG A 296 15.25 -27.20 10.01
C ARG A 296 15.35 -28.33 8.98
N LYS A 297 14.55 -28.27 7.91
CA LYS A 297 14.48 -29.32 6.88
C LYS A 297 15.63 -29.22 5.87
N PHE A 298 15.92 -28.02 5.37
CA PHE A 298 16.87 -27.81 4.27
C PHE A 298 18.22 -27.24 4.72
N GLY A 299 18.35 -26.88 5.99
CA GLY A 299 19.52 -26.20 6.53
C GLY A 299 19.40 -24.68 6.49
N LYS A 300 20.43 -24.00 6.98
CA LYS A 300 20.50 -22.53 6.98
C LYS A 300 20.57 -21.98 5.55
N PRO A 301 19.98 -20.80 5.27
CA PRO A 301 20.14 -20.15 3.97
C PRO A 301 21.60 -19.83 3.69
N ASP A 302 22.02 -20.00 2.44
CA ASP A 302 23.37 -19.75 1.95
C ASP A 302 23.50 -18.32 1.37
N LEU A 303 22.43 -17.79 0.76
CA LEU A 303 22.41 -16.46 0.11
C LEU A 303 21.31 -15.55 0.68
N PHE A 304 21.62 -14.26 0.78
CA PHE A 304 20.66 -13.19 1.05
C PHE A 304 20.70 -12.13 -0.06
N LEU A 305 19.65 -12.09 -0.86
CA LEU A 305 19.48 -11.15 -1.96
C LEU A 305 18.55 -10.03 -1.54
N THR A 306 18.86 -8.83 -2.02
CA THR A 306 17.97 -7.69 -1.94
C THR A 306 17.65 -7.21 -3.34
N PHE A 307 16.36 -7.02 -3.62
CA PHE A 307 15.85 -6.58 -4.92
C PHE A 307 15.08 -5.28 -4.75
N THR A 308 15.55 -4.22 -5.41
CA THR A 308 14.98 -2.87 -5.23
C THR A 308 14.27 -2.42 -6.49
N CYS A 309 13.05 -1.92 -6.34
CA CYS A 309 12.31 -1.32 -7.45
C CYS A 309 13.07 -0.12 -8.02
N ASN A 310 13.22 -0.10 -9.35
CA ASN A 310 13.75 1.05 -10.07
C ASN A 310 12.60 1.79 -10.75
N PRO A 311 12.27 3.03 -10.34
CA PRO A 311 11.16 3.78 -10.93
C PRO A 311 11.44 4.21 -12.38
N SER A 312 12.69 4.11 -12.85
CA SER A 312 13.10 4.42 -14.22
C SER A 312 13.05 3.22 -15.17
N TRP A 313 12.45 2.09 -14.78
CA TRP A 313 12.23 0.98 -15.70
C TRP A 313 11.34 1.41 -16.87
N SER A 314 11.71 0.99 -18.09
CA SER A 314 10.98 1.36 -19.31
C SER A 314 9.54 0.87 -19.28
N GLU A 315 9.25 -0.28 -18.67
CA GLU A 315 7.88 -0.77 -18.52
C GLU A 315 7.02 0.17 -17.66
N ILE A 316 7.62 0.84 -16.67
CA ILE A 316 6.92 1.86 -15.89
C ILE A 316 6.73 3.10 -16.76
N LEU A 317 7.82 3.65 -17.32
CA LEU A 317 7.79 4.89 -18.09
C LEU A 317 6.86 4.81 -19.31
N ASN A 318 6.86 3.68 -20.03
CA ASN A 318 6.02 3.43 -21.19
C ASN A 318 4.54 3.22 -20.82
N SER A 319 4.24 2.89 -19.56
CA SER A 319 2.85 2.75 -19.07
C SER A 319 2.26 4.06 -18.56
N MET A 320 3.06 5.13 -18.46
CA MET A 320 2.59 6.44 -18.03
C MET A 320 1.92 7.16 -19.21
N GLU A 321 0.79 7.79 -18.95
CA GLU A 321 0.05 8.55 -19.97
C GLU A 321 0.15 10.06 -19.72
N GLY A 322 0.42 10.85 -20.76
CA GLY A 322 0.42 12.31 -20.70
C GLY A 322 1.39 12.88 -19.67
N VAL A 323 0.85 13.65 -18.70
CA VAL A 323 1.61 14.37 -17.66
C VAL A 323 1.66 13.64 -16.31
N GLN A 324 1.26 12.37 -16.27
CA GLN A 324 1.25 11.59 -15.03
C GLN A 324 2.65 11.45 -14.43
N ARG A 325 2.75 11.61 -13.10
CA ARG A 325 4.01 11.42 -12.36
C ARG A 325 4.04 10.03 -11.76
N LEU A 326 5.25 9.47 -11.60
CA LEU A 326 5.46 8.13 -11.08
C LEU A 326 4.84 7.93 -9.69
N GLU A 327 4.98 8.95 -8.84
CA GLU A 327 4.40 8.96 -7.49
C GLU A 327 2.88 8.87 -7.46
N ASP A 328 2.22 9.30 -8.54
CA ASP A 328 0.76 9.30 -8.69
C ASP A 328 0.20 7.97 -9.22
N ARG A 329 1.06 7.06 -9.70
CA ARG A 329 0.70 5.71 -10.21
C ARG A 329 1.38 4.56 -9.45
N PRO A 330 1.12 4.42 -8.12
CA PRO A 330 1.69 3.33 -7.33
C PRO A 330 1.24 1.94 -7.80
N ASP A 331 0.08 1.85 -8.47
CA ASP A 331 -0.44 0.63 -9.06
C ASP A 331 0.48 0.08 -10.17
N ILE A 332 1.01 0.95 -11.05
CA ILE A 332 1.96 0.56 -12.10
C ILE A 332 3.27 0.12 -11.48
N ILE A 333 3.82 0.92 -10.55
CA ILE A 333 5.10 0.62 -9.89
C ILE A 333 5.07 -0.77 -9.26
N VAL A 334 4.02 -1.07 -8.48
CA VAL A 334 3.88 -2.35 -7.79
C VAL A 334 3.67 -3.50 -8.78
N ARG A 335 2.91 -3.30 -9.86
CA ARG A 335 2.71 -4.32 -10.91
C ARG A 335 4.01 -4.66 -11.62
N VAL A 336 4.76 -3.65 -12.07
CA VAL A 336 6.05 -3.87 -12.74
C VAL A 336 7.05 -4.53 -11.79
N PHE A 337 7.14 -4.06 -10.54
CA PHE A 337 7.97 -4.72 -9.53
C PHE A 337 7.61 -6.20 -9.34
N ASN A 338 6.31 -6.54 -9.30
CA ASN A 338 5.87 -7.93 -9.20
C ASN A 338 6.33 -8.77 -10.39
N MET A 339 6.17 -8.24 -11.61
CA MET A 339 6.56 -8.93 -12.84
C MET A 339 8.07 -9.19 -12.83
N LYS A 340 8.87 -8.17 -12.52
CA LYS A 340 10.32 -8.28 -12.42
C LYS A 340 10.80 -9.19 -11.29
N LEU A 341 10.12 -9.18 -10.14
CA LEU A 341 10.44 -10.10 -9.04
C LEU A 341 10.14 -11.56 -9.43
N LYS A 342 9.04 -11.82 -10.15
CA LYS A 342 8.72 -13.16 -10.66
C LYS A 342 9.76 -13.64 -11.67
N GLU A 343 10.14 -12.78 -12.60
CA GLU A 343 11.19 -13.05 -13.59
C GLU A 343 12.52 -13.40 -12.90
N LEU A 344 12.93 -12.60 -11.89
CA LEU A 344 14.10 -12.89 -11.06
C LEU A 344 14.01 -14.24 -10.34
N LEU A 345 12.86 -14.57 -9.76
CA LEU A 345 12.69 -15.85 -9.05
C LEU A 345 12.71 -17.05 -10.00
N GLU A 346 12.19 -16.89 -11.22
CA GLU A 346 12.27 -17.90 -12.28
C GLU A 346 13.72 -18.13 -12.72
N ASP A 347 14.46 -17.05 -12.94
CA ASP A 347 15.89 -17.07 -13.22
C ASP A 347 16.69 -17.78 -12.12
N ILE A 348 16.41 -17.46 -10.85
CA ILE A 348 17.08 -18.09 -9.70
C ILE A 348 16.73 -19.57 -9.58
N CYS A 349 15.44 -19.93 -9.65
CA CYS A 349 14.98 -21.26 -9.26
C CYS A 349 14.92 -22.24 -10.43
N LYS A 350 14.71 -21.78 -11.66
CA LYS A 350 14.59 -22.63 -12.86
C LYS A 350 15.82 -22.57 -13.75
N HIS A 351 16.38 -21.37 -13.97
CA HIS A 351 17.59 -21.21 -14.81
C HIS A 351 18.88 -21.42 -14.02
N GLY A 352 18.79 -21.60 -12.69
CA GLY A 352 19.90 -22.02 -11.85
C GLY A 352 21.06 -21.03 -11.83
N ILE A 353 20.78 -19.71 -11.84
CA ILE A 353 21.82 -18.66 -11.82
C ILE A 353 22.80 -18.83 -10.65
N PHE A 354 22.32 -19.37 -9.52
CA PHE A 354 23.14 -19.68 -8.34
C PHE A 354 23.30 -21.19 -8.10
N GLY A 355 23.02 -22.01 -9.12
CA GLY A 355 22.86 -23.46 -9.01
C GLY A 355 21.48 -23.88 -8.52
N THR A 356 21.37 -25.09 -7.98
CA THR A 356 20.10 -25.71 -7.57
C THR A 356 19.61 -25.12 -6.24
N VAL A 357 18.43 -24.52 -6.26
CA VAL A 357 17.76 -23.98 -5.07
C VAL A 357 16.83 -25.04 -4.47
N LEU A 358 17.14 -25.50 -3.26
CA LEU A 358 16.28 -26.43 -2.51
C LEU A 358 15.08 -25.73 -1.87
N ALA A 359 15.29 -24.48 -1.46
CA ALA A 359 14.34 -23.71 -0.68
C ALA A 359 14.60 -22.21 -0.80
N TYR A 360 13.55 -21.40 -0.83
CA TYR A 360 13.66 -19.95 -0.74
C TYR A 360 12.54 -19.35 0.13
N ILE A 361 12.85 -18.22 0.77
CA ILE A 361 11.92 -17.43 1.59
C ILE A 361 12.12 -15.98 1.20
N TYR A 362 11.05 -15.22 0.97
CA TYR A 362 11.18 -13.79 0.73
C TYR A 362 10.10 -12.95 1.38
N VAL A 363 10.43 -11.70 1.67
CA VAL A 363 9.53 -10.69 2.22
C VAL A 363 9.66 -9.43 1.37
N ILE A 364 8.52 -8.77 1.12
CA ILE A 364 8.46 -7.49 0.44
C ILE A 364 8.16 -6.40 1.47
N GLU A 365 8.97 -5.35 1.47
CA GLU A 365 8.78 -4.15 2.25
C GLU A 365 8.80 -2.90 1.38
N PHE A 366 8.16 -1.83 1.85
CA PHE A 366 8.23 -0.52 1.20
C PHE A 366 9.27 0.32 1.92
N GLN A 367 10.34 0.71 1.21
CA GLN A 367 11.43 1.48 1.80
C GLN A 367 11.01 2.95 2.07
N LYS A 368 11.92 3.74 2.66
CA LYS A 368 11.67 5.15 3.07
C LYS A 368 11.20 6.08 1.93
N ARG A 369 11.30 5.68 0.66
CA ARG A 369 10.85 6.39 -0.55
C ARG A 369 9.57 5.79 -1.15
N ASP A 370 8.90 4.90 -0.41
CA ASP A 370 7.65 4.25 -0.77
C ASP A 370 7.73 3.37 -2.04
N LEU A 371 8.95 2.93 -2.39
CA LEU A 371 9.18 1.94 -3.45
C LEU A 371 9.27 0.52 -2.85
N PRO A 372 8.74 -0.49 -3.55
CA PRO A 372 8.86 -1.89 -3.15
C PRO A 372 10.31 -2.37 -3.12
N HIS A 373 10.60 -3.25 -2.17
CA HIS A 373 11.89 -3.87 -1.99
C HIS A 373 11.71 -5.29 -1.45
N ALA A 374 12.37 -6.27 -2.04
CA ALA A 374 12.32 -7.65 -1.57
C ALA A 374 13.62 -8.05 -0.87
N HIS A 375 13.49 -8.76 0.23
CA HIS A 375 14.55 -9.50 0.91
C HIS A 375 14.31 -10.98 0.63
N ILE A 376 15.27 -11.66 0.03
CA ILE A 376 15.15 -13.05 -0.44
C ILE A 376 16.27 -13.87 0.18
N LEU A 377 15.94 -14.98 0.84
CA LEU A 377 16.85 -15.97 1.38
C LEU A 377 16.79 -17.22 0.50
N LEU A 378 17.95 -17.75 0.10
CA LEU A 378 18.05 -18.98 -0.70
C LEU A 378 18.85 -20.04 0.06
N THR A 379 18.40 -21.29 -0.04
CA THR A 379 19.12 -22.48 0.44
C THR A 379 19.45 -23.34 -0.77
N LEU A 380 20.74 -23.57 -0.99
CA LEU A 380 21.28 -24.28 -2.14
C LEU A 380 21.53 -25.75 -1.81
N ASP A 381 21.54 -26.60 -2.84
CA ASP A 381 21.99 -27.98 -2.68
C ASP A 381 23.49 -28.07 -2.36
N SER A 382 23.98 -29.26 -2.02
CA SER A 382 25.36 -29.43 -1.54
C SER A 382 26.42 -29.06 -2.59
N GLU A 383 26.11 -29.28 -3.87
CA GLU A 383 27.01 -29.06 -5.01
C GLU A 383 27.07 -27.59 -5.40
N SER A 384 25.96 -26.86 -5.23
CA SER A 384 25.85 -25.44 -5.55
C SER A 384 26.31 -24.53 -4.41
N LYS A 385 26.70 -25.08 -3.25
CA LYS A 385 27.16 -24.27 -2.12
C LYS A 385 28.44 -23.52 -2.44
N ILE A 386 28.46 -22.25 -2.06
CA ILE A 386 29.63 -21.39 -2.15
C ILE A 386 30.54 -21.68 -0.95
N ARG A 387 31.72 -22.25 -1.21
CA ARG A 387 32.63 -22.74 -0.17
C ARG A 387 33.95 -22.02 -0.16
N ILE A 388 34.42 -21.59 -1.33
CA ILE A 388 35.71 -20.92 -1.49
C ILE A 388 35.55 -19.52 -2.08
N LYS A 389 36.60 -18.72 -1.97
CA LYS A 389 36.66 -17.35 -2.48
C LYS A 389 36.37 -17.27 -3.98
N ASP A 390 36.85 -18.24 -4.75
CA ASP A 390 36.60 -18.30 -6.19
C ASP A 390 35.11 -18.49 -6.51
N ASP A 391 34.35 -19.20 -5.66
CA ASP A 391 32.91 -19.32 -5.84
C ASP A 391 32.20 -17.98 -5.60
N ILE A 392 32.70 -17.17 -4.67
CA ILE A 392 32.18 -15.82 -4.43
C ILE A 392 32.41 -14.95 -5.68
N ASP A 393 33.64 -14.98 -6.22
CA ASP A 393 34.04 -14.15 -7.36
C ASP A 393 33.32 -14.54 -8.66
N LYS A 394 32.78 -15.77 -8.77
CA LYS A 394 31.89 -16.19 -9.88
C LYS A 394 30.58 -15.40 -9.90
N PHE A 395 30.03 -15.08 -8.74
CA PHE A 395 28.70 -14.48 -8.62
C PHE A 395 28.75 -12.99 -8.28
N VAL A 396 29.78 -12.55 -7.56
CA VAL A 396 29.90 -11.19 -7.03
C VAL A 396 31.21 -10.55 -7.45
N SER A 397 31.13 -9.29 -7.88
CA SER A 397 32.29 -8.46 -8.16
C SER A 397 32.15 -7.07 -7.58
N ALA A 398 33.27 -6.42 -7.31
CA ALA A 398 33.31 -5.02 -6.91
C ALA A 398 34.15 -4.19 -7.89
N GLU A 399 34.23 -4.64 -9.14
CA GLU A 399 35.06 -4.09 -10.21
C GLU A 399 34.18 -3.55 -11.34
N LEU A 400 34.63 -2.48 -11.98
CA LEU A 400 33.96 -1.91 -13.15
C LEU A 400 33.99 -2.94 -14.29
N PRO A 401 32.85 -3.22 -14.94
CA PRO A 401 32.83 -4.00 -16.17
C PRO A 401 33.65 -3.31 -17.26
N ASP A 402 34.24 -4.08 -18.17
CA ASP A 402 34.95 -3.50 -19.31
C ASP A 402 33.93 -3.00 -20.36
N PRO A 403 33.88 -1.69 -20.67
CA PRO A 403 32.93 -1.14 -21.64
C PRO A 403 33.15 -1.66 -23.06
N CYS A 404 34.33 -2.17 -23.41
CA CYS A 404 34.61 -2.79 -24.70
C CYS A 404 33.97 -4.18 -24.82
N THR A 405 33.78 -4.88 -23.71
CA THR A 405 33.19 -6.24 -23.69
C THR A 405 31.71 -6.23 -23.39
N ASP A 406 31.26 -5.37 -22.47
CA ASP A 406 29.86 -5.30 -22.03
C ASP A 406 29.49 -3.85 -21.67
N LEU A 407 29.31 -3.03 -22.70
CA LEU A 407 28.91 -1.63 -22.57
C LEU A 407 27.60 -1.47 -21.77
N ARG A 408 26.65 -2.40 -21.94
CA ARG A 408 25.35 -2.35 -21.26
C ARG A 408 25.52 -2.54 -19.76
N LEU A 409 26.27 -3.57 -19.35
CA LEU A 409 26.53 -3.81 -17.94
C LEU A 409 27.35 -2.67 -17.32
N PHE A 410 28.33 -2.15 -18.05
CA PHE A 410 29.10 -0.98 -17.63
C PHE A 410 28.19 0.22 -17.34
N GLN A 411 27.25 0.56 -18.25
CA GLN A 411 26.29 1.65 -18.06
C GLN A 411 25.37 1.43 -16.85
N ILE A 412 24.92 0.20 -16.62
CA ILE A 412 24.06 -0.14 -15.46
C ILE A 412 24.85 0.01 -14.15
N VAL A 413 26.06 -0.55 -14.10
CA VAL A 413 26.92 -0.52 -12.91
C VAL A 413 27.31 0.92 -12.55
N THR A 414 27.77 1.71 -13.53
CA THR A 414 28.16 3.09 -13.31
C THR A 414 26.99 3.97 -12.84
N LYS A 415 25.79 3.72 -13.37
CA LYS A 415 24.60 4.48 -12.99
C LYS A 415 24.00 4.12 -11.63
N PHE A 416 24.01 2.84 -11.26
CA PHE A 416 23.22 2.35 -10.11
C PHE A 416 24.03 1.70 -8.98
N MET A 417 25.25 1.23 -9.26
CA MET A 417 26.07 0.48 -8.29
C MET A 417 27.23 1.30 -7.72
N VAL A 418 27.50 2.48 -8.28
CA VAL A 418 28.44 3.45 -7.73
C VAL A 418 27.84 4.10 -6.49
N HIS A 419 28.57 4.04 -5.38
CA HIS A 419 28.24 4.81 -4.21
C HIS A 419 28.41 6.30 -4.54
N GLY A 420 27.34 7.07 -4.36
CA GLY A 420 27.34 8.50 -4.68
C GLY A 420 28.49 9.25 -3.99
N PRO A 421 28.87 10.43 -4.51
CA PRO A 421 29.93 11.24 -3.94
C PRO A 421 29.64 11.44 -2.45
N CYS A 422 30.59 11.11 -1.59
CA CYS A 422 30.48 11.26 -0.14
C CYS A 422 31.86 11.53 0.46
N GLY A 423 31.95 11.62 1.78
CA GLY A 423 33.21 11.97 2.44
C GLY A 423 33.55 13.43 2.17
N THR A 424 34.81 13.68 1.81
CA THR A 424 35.31 15.01 1.45
C THR A 424 34.68 15.55 0.17
N ILE A 425 34.24 14.68 -0.75
CA ILE A 425 33.64 15.07 -2.03
C ILE A 425 32.23 15.64 -1.82
N ASN A 426 31.49 15.13 -0.83
CA ASN A 426 30.17 15.66 -0.47
C ASN A 426 29.81 15.29 0.98
N ILE A 427 30.12 16.21 1.89
CA ILE A 427 29.87 16.05 3.33
C ILE A 427 28.38 16.00 3.69
N ASN A 428 27.52 16.55 2.84
CA ASN A 428 26.07 16.61 3.04
C ASN A 428 25.35 15.33 2.58
N SER A 429 26.09 14.32 2.14
CA SER A 429 25.49 13.08 1.65
C SER A 429 24.72 12.35 2.74
N PRO A 430 23.55 11.74 2.45
CA PRO A 430 22.75 11.04 3.46
C PRO A 430 23.45 9.88 4.17
N CYS A 431 24.56 9.39 3.62
CA CYS A 431 25.39 8.34 4.21
C CYS A 431 26.42 8.88 5.21
N MET A 432 26.66 10.18 5.28
CA MET A 432 27.61 10.78 6.23
C MET A 432 27.02 10.80 7.63
N ARG A 433 27.76 10.29 8.60
CA ARG A 433 27.51 10.45 10.04
C ARG A 433 28.83 10.74 10.72
N ASP A 434 28.84 11.72 11.61
CA ASP A 434 30.02 12.08 12.40
C ASP A 434 31.29 12.28 11.54
N GLY A 435 31.12 12.93 10.38
CA GLY A 435 32.20 13.21 9.44
C GLY A 435 32.69 12.01 8.61
N GLN A 436 32.12 10.81 8.78
CA GLN A 436 32.51 9.61 8.05
C GLN A 436 31.33 8.98 7.30
N CYS A 437 31.61 8.33 6.17
CA CYS A 437 30.58 7.55 5.49
C CYS A 437 30.22 6.34 6.35
N CYS A 438 28.95 6.19 6.76
CA CYS A 438 28.47 5.07 7.56
C CYS A 438 28.57 3.70 6.84
N LYS A 439 28.83 3.71 5.53
CA LYS A 439 29.10 2.52 4.72
C LYS A 439 30.60 2.31 4.44
N SER A 440 31.46 3.17 5.00
CA SER A 440 32.93 3.16 4.86
C SER A 440 33.39 3.18 3.41
N PHE A 441 32.86 4.12 2.63
CA PHE A 441 33.36 4.46 1.29
C PHE A 441 34.31 5.67 1.37
N PRO A 442 35.31 5.79 0.48
CA PRO A 442 35.71 4.78 -0.51
C PRO A 442 36.29 3.51 0.14
N LYS A 443 36.08 2.35 -0.48
CA LYS A 443 36.65 1.07 0.01
C LYS A 443 38.14 0.99 -0.31
N GLN A 444 38.89 0.16 0.42
CA GLN A 444 40.28 -0.11 0.07
C GLN A 444 40.37 -1.06 -1.11
N PHE A 445 41.43 -0.94 -1.91
CA PHE A 445 41.76 -1.92 -2.94
C PHE A 445 42.23 -3.24 -2.29
N LYS A 446 41.91 -4.34 -2.96
CA LYS A 446 42.28 -5.70 -2.56
C LYS A 446 42.43 -6.55 -3.81
N ASP A 447 43.55 -7.25 -3.94
CA ASP A 447 43.84 -8.05 -5.14
C ASP A 447 43.05 -9.35 -5.20
N ASP A 448 42.62 -9.86 -4.04
CA ASP A 448 41.83 -11.08 -3.87
C ASP A 448 40.73 -10.91 -2.82
N THR A 449 39.67 -11.73 -2.92
CA THR A 449 38.60 -11.78 -1.92
C THR A 449 39.12 -12.38 -0.62
N GLU A 450 38.80 -11.77 0.52
CA GLU A 450 39.23 -12.21 1.85
C GLU A 450 38.04 -12.44 2.79
N GLU A 451 38.18 -13.40 3.71
CA GLU A 451 37.23 -13.56 4.80
C GLU A 451 37.41 -12.45 5.84
N ASN A 452 36.32 -12.08 6.52
CA ASN A 452 36.34 -11.04 7.54
C ASN A 452 35.81 -11.60 8.86
N VAL A 453 36.34 -11.11 9.97
CA VAL A 453 35.90 -11.43 11.35
C VAL A 453 34.41 -11.16 11.56
N ASN A 454 33.85 -10.20 10.84
CA ASN A 454 32.42 -9.85 10.88
C ASN A 454 31.54 -10.74 9.99
N GLY A 455 32.13 -11.70 9.28
CA GLY A 455 31.45 -12.68 8.43
C GLY A 455 31.03 -12.18 7.04
N TYR A 456 31.27 -10.92 6.69
CA TYR A 456 31.07 -10.44 5.33
C TYR A 456 32.39 -10.47 4.55
N PRO A 457 32.47 -11.12 3.38
CA PRO A 457 33.69 -11.12 2.58
C PRO A 457 34.15 -9.69 2.26
N ILE A 458 35.46 -9.46 2.33
CA ILE A 458 36.09 -8.30 1.73
C ILE A 458 36.32 -8.67 0.27
N TYR A 459 35.46 -8.17 -0.61
CA TYR A 459 35.52 -8.51 -2.03
C TYR A 459 36.79 -7.99 -2.69
N ARG A 460 37.30 -8.80 -3.63
CA ARG A 460 38.30 -8.40 -4.60
C ARG A 460 37.91 -7.09 -5.27
N ARG A 461 38.87 -6.17 -5.32
CA ARG A 461 38.71 -4.81 -5.82
C ARG A 461 40.08 -4.31 -6.27
N ARG A 462 40.50 -4.66 -7.48
CA ARG A 462 41.82 -4.26 -8.00
C ARG A 462 41.87 -2.78 -8.35
N ALA A 463 43.06 -2.21 -8.31
CA ALA A 463 43.29 -0.87 -8.80
C ALA A 463 43.16 -0.85 -10.33
N THR A 464 42.38 0.09 -10.84
CA THR A 464 42.19 0.34 -12.27
C THR A 464 42.28 1.82 -12.53
N GLU A 465 42.49 2.19 -13.79
CA GLU A 465 42.39 3.59 -14.20
C GLU A 465 40.99 4.14 -13.86
N PRO A 466 40.89 5.33 -13.25
CA PRO A 466 39.61 5.95 -12.97
C PRO A 466 38.84 6.27 -14.26
N VAL A 467 37.54 6.05 -14.24
CA VAL A 467 36.64 6.37 -15.35
C VAL A 467 35.81 7.61 -15.00
N GLN A 468 35.63 8.50 -15.98
CA GLN A 468 34.76 9.66 -15.82
C GLN A 468 33.29 9.24 -15.94
N VAL A 469 32.52 9.48 -14.89
CA VAL A 469 31.06 9.32 -14.89
C VAL A 469 30.44 10.64 -14.50
N GLU A 470 29.76 11.26 -15.47
CA GLU A 470 29.21 12.61 -15.36
C GLU A 470 30.27 13.65 -14.96
N LYS A 471 30.21 14.16 -13.72
CA LYS A 471 31.11 15.19 -13.18
C LYS A 471 32.19 14.60 -12.24
N TYR A 472 32.23 13.28 -12.08
CA TYR A 472 33.04 12.62 -11.08
C TYR A 472 33.96 11.58 -11.70
N SER A 473 35.22 11.57 -11.24
CA SER A 473 36.15 10.49 -11.51
C SER A 473 35.89 9.35 -10.52
N ILE A 474 35.57 8.17 -11.02
CA ILE A 474 35.26 7.00 -10.20
C ILE A 474 36.23 5.86 -10.50
N ASP A 475 36.59 5.11 -9.47
CA ASP A 475 37.33 3.87 -9.60
C ASP A 475 36.59 2.77 -8.85
N ASN A 476 37.18 1.58 -8.82
CA ASN A 476 36.59 0.44 -8.13
C ASN A 476 36.29 0.74 -6.66
N ARG A 477 36.98 1.66 -5.95
CA ARG A 477 36.71 1.99 -4.53
C ARG A 477 35.34 2.59 -4.28
N GLY A 478 34.75 3.21 -5.30
CA GLY A 478 33.40 3.76 -5.27
C GLY A 478 32.30 2.71 -5.48
N LEU A 479 32.64 1.49 -5.89
CA LEU A 479 31.63 0.48 -6.25
C LEU A 479 31.06 -0.28 -5.06
N SER A 480 29.74 -0.44 -5.07
CA SER A 480 29.05 -1.48 -4.30
C SER A 480 29.31 -2.86 -4.92
N HIS A 481 28.86 -3.95 -4.29
CA HIS A 481 28.99 -5.30 -4.85
C HIS A 481 27.94 -5.55 -5.94
N ILE A 482 28.39 -6.08 -7.07
CA ILE A 482 27.69 -6.31 -8.34
C ILE A 482 27.43 -7.81 -8.48
N ILE A 483 26.25 -8.22 -8.94
CA ILE A 483 25.94 -9.63 -9.23
C ILE A 483 25.88 -9.85 -10.74
N PHE A 484 26.90 -10.47 -11.32
CA PHE A 484 27.02 -10.59 -12.78
C PHE A 484 25.88 -11.40 -13.42
N GLY A 485 25.52 -12.55 -12.85
CA GLY A 485 24.51 -13.45 -13.43
C GLY A 485 23.12 -12.81 -13.56
N CYS A 486 22.68 -12.05 -12.55
CA CYS A 486 21.37 -11.39 -12.57
C CYS A 486 21.35 -10.07 -13.36
N LEU A 487 22.49 -9.35 -13.40
CA LEU A 487 22.54 -8.02 -14.02
C LEU A 487 22.59 -8.04 -15.55
N LYS A 488 23.21 -9.07 -16.14
CA LYS A 488 23.30 -9.21 -17.61
C LYS A 488 21.93 -9.35 -18.28
N ASN A 489 20.98 -9.99 -17.62
CA ASN A 489 19.67 -10.29 -18.20
C ASN A 489 18.61 -9.23 -17.86
N LEU A 490 18.61 -8.68 -16.64
CA LEU A 490 17.39 -8.06 -16.10
C LEU A 490 17.42 -6.54 -15.85
N MET A 491 18.56 -5.85 -16.00
CA MET A 491 18.66 -4.40 -15.67
C MET A 491 18.13 -4.06 -14.26
N HIS A 492 18.50 -4.87 -13.28
CA HIS A 492 17.94 -4.81 -11.92
C HIS A 492 18.96 -4.36 -10.90
N ILE A 493 18.59 -3.43 -10.00
CA ILE A 493 19.44 -3.11 -8.85
C ILE A 493 19.32 -4.25 -7.85
N LEU A 494 20.34 -5.10 -7.84
CA LEU A 494 20.41 -6.29 -7.01
C LEU A 494 21.68 -6.25 -6.18
N MET A 495 21.52 -6.39 -4.86
CA MET A 495 22.64 -6.49 -3.94
C MET A 495 22.58 -7.85 -3.23
N LEU A 496 23.65 -8.63 -3.38
CA LEU A 496 23.83 -9.93 -2.74
C LEU A 496 24.73 -9.79 -1.52
N LYS A 497 24.23 -10.27 -0.40
CA LYS A 497 25.04 -10.52 0.79
C LYS A 497 25.14 -12.00 1.03
N PHE A 498 26.35 -12.46 1.26
CA PHE A 498 26.58 -13.81 1.78
C PHE A 498 26.16 -13.86 3.24
N VAL A 499 25.49 -14.95 3.62
CA VAL A 499 25.07 -15.22 4.99
C VAL A 499 26.14 -16.10 5.62
N PRO A 500 27.14 -15.55 6.35
CA PRO A 500 28.16 -16.34 7.02
C PRO A 500 27.56 -17.31 8.04
N GLN A 501 28.29 -18.41 8.25
CA GLN A 501 27.82 -19.64 8.87
C GLN A 501 27.24 -19.57 10.30
N LEU A 502 27.30 -18.46 11.06
CA LEU A 502 26.92 -18.49 12.49
C LEU A 502 26.14 -17.29 13.06
N LYS A 503 26.17 -16.08 12.47
CA LYS A 503 25.54 -14.88 13.09
C LYS A 503 24.31 -14.33 12.37
N VAL A 504 24.11 -14.70 11.11
CA VAL A 504 23.16 -14.00 10.24
C VAL A 504 21.82 -14.74 10.13
N SER A 505 21.77 -16.06 10.25
CA SER A 505 20.49 -16.81 10.21
C SER A 505 19.55 -16.40 11.35
N ASN A 506 20.01 -16.48 12.60
CA ASN A 506 19.17 -16.09 13.73
C ASN A 506 18.93 -14.58 13.76
N THR A 507 19.88 -13.74 13.38
CA THR A 507 19.69 -12.28 13.44
C THR A 507 18.86 -11.74 12.28
N TYR A 508 18.88 -12.32 11.08
CA TYR A 508 18.06 -11.86 9.95
C TYR A 508 16.67 -12.48 9.96
N ILE A 509 16.58 -13.77 10.27
CA ILE A 509 15.28 -14.35 10.56
C ILE A 509 14.71 -13.58 11.76
N ASN A 510 15.39 -13.41 12.89
CA ASN A 510 14.85 -12.55 13.97
C ASN A 510 14.73 -11.05 13.60
N MET A 511 15.56 -10.43 12.78
CA MET A 511 15.37 -8.99 12.50
C MET A 511 14.12 -8.82 11.62
N TYR A 512 13.95 -9.67 10.61
CA TYR A 512 12.76 -9.59 9.78
C TYR A 512 11.53 -10.17 10.47
N THR A 513 11.62 -11.26 11.24
CA THR A 513 10.53 -11.92 11.96
C THR A 513 10.23 -11.33 13.35
N LYS A 514 11.24 -10.95 14.15
CA LYS A 514 11.11 -10.31 15.48
C LYS A 514 10.81 -8.80 15.36
N ASP A 515 11.32 -8.06 14.35
CA ASP A 515 10.80 -6.71 14.02
C ASP A 515 9.41 -6.75 13.35
N LEU A 516 8.89 -7.94 13.02
CA LEU A 516 7.47 -8.13 12.69
C LEU A 516 6.62 -8.44 13.94
N MET A 517 7.24 -8.79 15.06
CA MET A 517 6.56 -9.18 16.32
C MET A 517 6.49 -8.03 17.36
N GLN A 518 7.20 -6.91 17.17
CA GLN A 518 7.18 -5.78 18.12
C GLN A 518 6.59 -4.47 17.54
N PRO A 519 5.60 -3.84 18.21
CA PRO A 519 5.08 -2.53 17.84
C PRO A 519 6.00 -1.32 18.15
N ARG A 520 7.28 -1.48 18.54
CA ARG A 520 8.11 -0.35 19.03
C ARG A 520 9.44 -0.12 18.28
N SER A 521 9.41 0.96 17.48
CA SER A 521 10.14 2.21 17.70
C SER A 521 11.60 2.47 17.26
N LYS A 522 12.28 1.67 16.42
CA LYS A 522 13.52 2.18 15.76
C LYS A 522 13.66 1.95 14.26
N TYR A 523 12.89 1.04 13.67
CA TYR A 523 12.64 0.99 12.23
C TYR A 523 11.18 1.31 11.98
N LYS A 524 10.96 2.25 11.05
CA LYS A 524 9.69 2.94 10.80
C LYS A 524 8.56 1.92 10.63
N LYS A 525 7.41 2.23 11.23
CA LYS A 525 6.09 1.58 11.04
C LYS A 525 6.03 0.88 9.69
N LYS A 526 6.03 -0.46 9.71
CA LYS A 526 5.71 -1.29 8.55
C LYS A 526 4.25 -1.02 8.22
N VAL A 527 4.01 0.00 7.40
CA VAL A 527 2.73 0.13 6.70
C VAL A 527 2.76 -1.00 5.70
N LEU A 528 2.03 -2.05 6.04
CA LEU A 528 1.81 -3.22 5.21
C LEU A 528 0.99 -2.74 4.00
N TRP A 529 1.65 -2.18 3.00
CA TRP A 529 1.12 -2.18 1.64
C TRP A 529 1.23 -3.62 1.17
N ILE A 530 0.22 -4.43 1.53
CA ILE A 530 0.05 -5.72 0.89
C ILE A 530 -0.12 -5.40 -0.58
N MET A 531 0.80 -5.92 -1.41
CA MET A 531 0.55 -6.03 -2.84
C MET A 531 -0.83 -6.66 -2.97
N MET A 532 -1.81 -5.88 -3.40
CA MET A 532 -3.08 -6.43 -3.81
C MET A 532 -2.71 -7.48 -4.84
N LYS A 533 -2.83 -8.76 -4.46
CA LYS A 533 -2.79 -9.88 -5.41
C LYS A 533 -4.02 -9.65 -6.29
N PHE A 534 -3.82 -8.86 -7.34
CA PHE A 534 -4.67 -8.84 -8.51
C PHE A 534 -4.23 -9.96 -9.43
#